data_AF-A0A6L9EED9-F1
#
_entry.id   AF-A0A6L9EED9-F1
#
_cell.length_a   1.000
_cell.length_b   1.000
_cell.length_c   1.000
_cell.angle_alpha   90.00
_cell.angle_beta   90.00
_cell.angle_gamma   90.00
#
_symmetry.space_group_name_H-M   'P 1'
#
loop_
_entity.id
_entity.type
_entity.pdbx_description
1 polymer ?
#
loop_
_entity_poly.entity_id
_entity_poly.type
_entity_poly.pdbx_seq_one_letter_code
_entity_poly.pdbx_strand_id
1 'polypeptide(L)'
;MRKENIIYALCSSILFFSCVQETHLKEVTFKVDMRAVDSVSAVGIRGQFTDPAWRVKVPMTDDDGDGIYETTISEKTAQNSVAFKFVNRDSIFELQGKDNRYLKFEYRPQKLVLEAVFDELGTQQLLETN
;
A
#
# COMPACT_ATOMS: atom_id res chain seq x y z
N MET A 1 34.87 -47.32 -45.14
CA MET A 1 33.90 -47.08 -44.05
C MET A 1 33.84 -45.56 -43.86
N ARG A 2 32.89 -44.82 -44.43
CA ARG A 2 31.43 -44.69 -44.18
C ARG A 2 31.11 -43.64 -43.09
N LYS A 3 30.63 -42.48 -43.56
CA LYS A 3 29.65 -41.51 -43.02
C LYS A 3 30.02 -40.59 -41.83
N GLU A 4 30.14 -39.31 -42.17
CA GLU A 4 29.47 -38.12 -41.60
C GLU A 4 28.97 -38.15 -40.16
N ASN A 5 29.44 -37.22 -39.33
CA ASN A 5 28.81 -36.77 -38.08
C ASN A 5 28.82 -35.23 -38.09
N ILE A 6 27.80 -34.59 -38.67
CA ILE A 6 26.57 -34.13 -38.00
C ILE A 6 26.86 -33.03 -36.98
N ILE A 7 26.59 -31.80 -37.43
CA ILE A 7 26.51 -30.56 -36.66
C ILE A 7 25.50 -30.74 -35.52
N TYR A 8 25.93 -30.62 -34.27
CA TYR A 8 25.02 -30.43 -33.14
C TYR A 8 24.97 -28.94 -32.80
N ALA A 9 24.05 -28.24 -33.47
CA ALA A 9 23.51 -26.99 -32.98
C ALA A 9 22.74 -27.29 -31.68
N LEU A 10 23.37 -27.09 -30.52
CA LEU A 10 22.64 -27.15 -29.25
C LEU A 10 21.93 -25.81 -29.04
N CYS A 11 20.72 -25.80 -29.62
CA CYS A 11 19.56 -24.97 -29.33
C CYS A 11 19.78 -23.80 -28.35
N SER A 12 20.00 -22.63 -28.94
CA SER A 12 19.69 -21.33 -28.37
C SER A 12 18.19 -21.27 -28.02
N SER A 13 17.83 -21.48 -26.75
CA SER A 13 16.56 -21.00 -26.19
C SER A 13 16.58 -21.05 -24.67
N ILE A 14 17.23 -20.06 -24.05
CA ILE A 14 16.87 -19.67 -22.69
C ILE A 14 15.44 -19.14 -22.81
N LEU A 15 14.45 -19.98 -22.47
CA LEU A 15 13.06 -19.57 -22.35
C LEU A 15 13.01 -18.50 -21.26
N PHE A 16 12.93 -17.24 -21.69
CA PHE A 16 12.57 -16.12 -20.83
C PHE A 16 11.11 -16.34 -20.40
N PHE A 17 10.90 -17.09 -19.32
CA PHE A 17 9.66 -17.04 -18.57
C PHE A 17 9.60 -15.65 -17.91
N SER A 18 9.12 -14.65 -18.64
CA SER A 18 8.66 -13.42 -18.01
C SER A 18 7.44 -13.80 -17.18
N CYS A 19 7.61 -13.96 -15.87
CA CYS A 19 6.49 -14.07 -14.96
C CYS A 19 5.85 -12.67 -14.89
N VAL A 20 4.88 -12.40 -15.76
CA VAL A 20 3.99 -11.25 -15.59
C VAL A 20 3.01 -11.64 -14.49
N GLN A 21 3.22 -11.08 -13.30
CA GLN A 21 2.29 -11.27 -12.18
C GLN A 21 1.03 -10.44 -12.45
N GLU A 22 -0.14 -11.08 -12.32
CA GLU A 22 -1.42 -10.37 -12.44
C GLU A 22 -1.56 -9.36 -11.30
N THR A 23 -2.05 -8.17 -11.61
CA THR A 23 -2.36 -7.14 -10.61
C THR A 23 -3.86 -7.07 -10.37
N HIS A 24 -4.27 -6.80 -9.14
CA HIS A 24 -5.67 -6.64 -8.77
C HIS A 24 -5.93 -5.24 -8.23
N LEU A 25 -7.12 -4.71 -8.51
CA LEU A 25 -7.55 -3.44 -7.96
C LEU A 25 -7.80 -3.56 -6.45
N LYS A 26 -7.18 -2.66 -5.69
CA LYS A 26 -7.36 -2.47 -4.26
C LYS A 26 -7.92 -1.08 -4.05
N GLU A 27 -9.09 -0.99 -3.44
CA GLU A 27 -9.68 0.27 -2.98
C GLU A 27 -9.65 0.25 -1.46
N VAL A 28 -9.04 1.27 -0.86
CA VAL A 28 -8.78 1.31 0.58
C VAL A 28 -9.18 2.68 1.10
N THR A 29 -10.17 2.70 1.98
CA THR A 29 -10.52 3.87 2.78
C THR A 29 -9.72 3.85 4.07
N PHE A 30 -8.82 4.80 4.22
CA PHE A 30 -8.05 5.01 5.43
C PHE A 30 -8.79 6.00 6.32
N LYS A 31 -8.95 5.65 7.59
CA LYS A 31 -9.55 6.47 8.64
C LYS A 31 -8.57 6.57 9.81
N VAL A 32 -8.30 7.79 10.26
CA VAL A 32 -7.44 8.03 11.43
C VAL A 32 -8.15 8.94 12.43
N ASP A 33 -8.35 8.42 13.63
CA ASP A 33 -8.87 9.18 14.77
C ASP A 33 -7.76 10.11 15.29
N MET A 34 -8.02 11.41 15.19
CA MET A 34 -7.13 12.48 15.62
C MET A 34 -7.60 13.17 16.90
N ARG A 35 -8.67 12.70 17.56
CA ARG A 35 -9.32 13.40 18.68
C ARG A 35 -8.43 13.54 19.92
N ALA A 36 -7.47 12.64 20.09
CA ALA A 36 -6.47 12.70 21.15
C ALA A 36 -5.23 13.54 20.80
N VAL A 37 -5.16 14.11 19.60
CA VAL A 37 -3.98 14.83 19.09
C VAL A 37 -4.19 16.33 19.23
N ASP A 38 -3.23 17.00 19.88
CA ASP A 38 -3.20 18.46 19.92
C ASP A 38 -2.70 19.07 18.59
N SER A 39 -3.22 20.24 18.23
CA SER A 39 -2.75 21.02 17.07
C SER A 39 -2.83 20.25 15.75
N VAL A 40 -4.01 19.71 15.43
CA VAL A 40 -4.27 19.00 14.17
C VAL A 40 -4.26 19.98 13.00
N SER A 41 -3.41 19.72 12.00
CA SER A 41 -3.45 20.42 10.73
C SER A 41 -2.78 19.62 9.63
N ALA A 42 -3.20 19.82 8.38
CA ALA A 42 -2.59 19.22 7.20
C ALA A 42 -2.41 17.68 7.30
N VAL A 43 -3.41 17.00 7.88
CA VAL A 43 -3.42 15.54 8.04
C VAL A 43 -3.27 14.84 6.69
N GLY A 44 -2.51 13.76 6.67
CA GLY A 44 -2.36 12.95 5.48
C GLY A 44 -1.72 11.61 5.75
N ILE A 45 -1.48 10.90 4.67
CA ILE A 45 -0.87 9.58 4.68
C ILE A 45 0.31 9.54 3.69
N ARG A 46 1.37 8.83 4.08
CA ARG A 46 2.52 8.53 3.21
C ARG A 46 2.79 7.03 3.30
N GLY A 47 3.15 6.42 2.18
CA GLY A 47 3.46 5.00 2.16
C GLY A 47 4.18 4.57 0.90
N GLN A 48 4.35 3.26 0.75
CA GLN A 48 4.96 2.69 -0.46
C GLN A 48 4.09 2.89 -1.71
N PHE A 49 2.77 3.09 -1.54
CA PHE A 49 1.81 3.33 -2.63
C PHE A 49 1.89 4.75 -3.22
N THR A 50 2.67 5.66 -2.64
CA THR A 50 2.83 7.01 -3.19
C THR A 50 3.92 7.04 -4.27
N ASP A 51 3.86 8.01 -5.18
CA ASP A 51 4.87 8.19 -6.23
C ASP A 51 5.42 9.63 -6.21
N PRO A 52 6.69 9.87 -5.82
CA PRO A 52 7.64 8.87 -5.31
C PRO A 52 7.29 8.34 -3.92
N ALA A 53 7.57 7.06 -3.69
CA ALA A 53 7.29 6.36 -2.44
C ALA A 53 7.80 7.13 -1.21
N TRP A 54 6.96 7.25 -0.19
CA TRP A 54 7.21 7.98 1.06
C TRP A 54 7.49 9.48 0.95
N ARG A 55 7.60 10.05 -0.27
CA ARG A 55 7.92 11.47 -0.46
C ARG A 55 6.69 12.33 -0.61
N VAL A 56 5.64 11.81 -1.24
CA VAL A 56 4.37 12.52 -1.44
C VAL A 56 3.40 12.20 -0.31
N LYS A 57 2.73 13.24 0.20
CA LYS A 57 1.61 13.14 1.14
C LYS A 57 0.30 13.09 0.35
N VAL A 58 -0.53 12.09 0.63
CA VAL A 58 -1.93 12.09 0.22
C VAL A 58 -2.74 12.78 1.32
N PRO A 59 -3.44 13.90 1.03
CA PRO A 59 -4.21 14.61 2.05
C PRO A 59 -5.42 13.77 2.50
N MET A 60 -5.79 13.98 3.77
CA MET A 60 -6.99 13.41 4.38
C MET A 60 -7.89 14.54 4.88
N THR A 61 -9.20 14.36 4.81
CA THR A 61 -10.21 15.36 5.20
C THR A 61 -11.09 14.85 6.33
N ASP A 62 -11.63 15.77 7.12
CA ASP A 62 -12.62 15.54 8.17
C ASP A 62 -13.84 16.40 7.79
N ASP A 63 -14.60 15.91 6.81
CA ASP A 63 -15.66 16.70 6.17
C ASP A 63 -16.95 16.73 7.00
N ASP A 64 -17.14 15.76 7.91
CA ASP A 64 -18.28 15.69 8.83
C ASP A 64 -17.99 16.27 10.22
N GLY A 65 -16.72 16.55 10.53
CA GLY A 65 -16.29 17.25 11.73
C GLY A 65 -16.30 16.37 12.99
N ASP A 66 -16.20 15.06 12.83
CA ASP A 66 -16.21 14.10 13.94
C ASP A 66 -14.80 13.86 14.54
N GLY A 67 -13.76 14.44 13.93
CA GLY A 67 -12.36 14.30 14.32
C GLY A 67 -11.66 13.07 13.73
N ILE A 68 -12.32 12.35 12.83
CA ILE A 68 -11.76 11.25 12.05
C ILE A 68 -11.44 11.75 10.66
N TYR A 69 -10.15 11.68 10.31
CA TYR A 69 -9.70 12.09 8.99
C TYR A 69 -9.71 10.89 8.05
N GLU A 70 -10.19 11.10 6.83
CA GLU A 70 -10.42 10.03 5.86
C GLU A 70 -9.80 10.33 4.48
N THR A 71 -9.40 9.28 3.77
CA THR A 71 -9.09 9.33 2.33
C THR A 71 -9.25 7.95 1.71
N THR A 72 -9.61 7.89 0.43
CA THR A 72 -9.69 6.63 -0.33
C THR A 72 -8.62 6.58 -1.39
N ILE A 73 -7.84 5.49 -1.39
CA ILE A 73 -6.79 5.23 -2.37
C ILE A 73 -7.16 4.00 -3.19
N SER A 74 -6.99 4.09 -4.50
CA SER A 74 -7.17 2.99 -5.44
C SER A 74 -5.87 2.65 -6.14
N GLU A 75 -5.40 1.41 -6.02
CA GLU A 75 -4.15 0.94 -6.63
C GLU A 75 -4.34 -0.41 -7.32
N LYS A 76 -3.74 -0.60 -8.49
CA LYS A 76 -3.61 -1.92 -9.11
C LYS A 76 -2.26 -2.51 -8.73
N THR A 77 -2.27 -3.54 -7.90
CA THR A 77 -1.04 -4.13 -7.36
C THR A 77 -1.15 -5.64 -7.24
N ALA A 78 0.00 -6.30 -7.36
CA ALA A 78 0.17 -7.72 -7.07
C ALA A 78 0.77 -7.94 -5.66
N GLN A 79 1.09 -6.86 -4.96
CA GLN A 79 1.66 -6.91 -3.61
C GLN A 79 0.63 -7.46 -2.62
N ASN A 80 1.11 -8.25 -1.66
CA ASN A 80 0.30 -8.81 -0.58
C ASN A 80 0.26 -7.90 0.66
N SER A 81 1.05 -6.82 0.67
CA SER A 81 1.07 -5.84 1.75
C SER A 81 1.66 -4.53 1.28
N VAL A 82 1.32 -3.46 1.99
CA VAL A 82 1.90 -2.13 1.78
C VAL A 82 2.14 -1.45 3.12
N ALA A 83 3.32 -0.85 3.27
CA ALA A 83 3.70 -0.10 4.45
C ALA A 83 3.33 1.38 4.30
N PHE A 84 2.87 2.00 5.39
CA PHE A 84 2.48 3.40 5.44
C PHE A 84 2.57 3.97 6.85
N LYS A 85 2.45 5.30 6.95
CA LYS A 85 2.24 6.05 8.19
C LYS A 85 1.32 7.25 7.93
N PHE A 86 0.49 7.57 8.92
CA PHE A 86 -0.19 8.85 9.02
C PHE A 86 0.79 9.97 9.38
N VAL A 87 0.45 11.18 8.95
CA VAL A 87 1.25 12.39 9.12
C VAL A 87 0.35 13.53 9.58
N ASN A 88 0.76 14.23 10.64
CA ASN A 88 0.18 15.49 11.08
C ASN A 88 1.15 16.65 10.77
N ARG A 89 0.65 17.87 10.60
CA ARG A 89 1.45 19.09 10.38
C ARG A 89 2.52 18.93 9.28
N ASP A 90 2.15 18.27 8.18
CA ASP A 90 2.97 17.92 7.01
C ASP A 90 4.21 17.04 7.22
N SER A 91 4.72 16.92 8.45
CA SER A 91 6.05 16.38 8.72
C SER A 91 6.14 15.50 9.98
N ILE A 92 5.09 15.51 10.80
CA ILE A 92 5.05 14.73 12.04
C ILE A 92 4.44 13.39 11.73
N PHE A 93 5.31 12.42 11.49
CA PHE A 93 4.91 11.04 11.33
C PHE A 93 4.41 10.48 12.64
N GLU A 94 3.37 9.66 12.54
CA GLU A 94 2.94 8.84 13.66
C GLU A 94 3.99 7.79 14.04
N LEU A 95 3.88 7.27 15.25
CA LEU A 95 4.65 6.15 15.77
C LEU A 95 6.15 6.43 15.60
N GLN A 96 6.60 7.62 16.02
CA GLN A 96 8.00 8.04 15.89
C GLN A 96 8.95 7.05 16.57
N GLY A 97 9.99 6.65 15.84
CA GLY A 97 10.97 5.65 16.31
C GLY A 97 10.42 4.22 16.37
N LYS A 98 9.17 3.98 15.95
CA LYS A 98 8.54 2.67 15.86
C LYS A 98 8.28 2.29 14.40
N ASP A 99 7.97 1.01 14.20
CA ASP A 99 7.69 0.42 12.89
C ASP A 99 6.55 1.13 12.14
N ASN A 100 6.53 0.95 10.82
CA ASN A 100 5.44 1.38 9.96
C ASN A 100 4.18 0.54 10.21
N ARG A 101 3.01 1.10 9.87
CA ARG A 101 1.79 0.30 9.74
C ARG A 101 1.86 -0.51 8.45
N TYR A 102 1.18 -1.65 8.43
CA TYR A 102 1.08 -2.53 7.28
C TYR A 102 -0.37 -2.83 6.98
N LEU A 103 -0.79 -2.57 5.75
CA LEU A 103 -2.06 -3.01 5.21
C LEU A 103 -1.82 -4.32 4.44
N LYS A 104 -2.65 -5.35 4.67
CA LYS A 104 -2.51 -6.65 4.00
C LYS A 104 -3.55 -6.83 2.90
N PHE A 105 -3.14 -7.47 1.82
CA PHE A 105 -3.98 -7.76 0.67
C PHE A 105 -4.05 -9.27 0.40
N GLU A 106 -5.22 -9.73 -0.02
CA GLU A 106 -5.41 -11.05 -0.62
C GLU A 106 -5.14 -10.97 -2.12
N TYR A 107 -4.83 -12.08 -2.79
CA TYR A 107 -4.58 -12.07 -4.24
C TYR A 107 -5.91 -12.10 -5.05
N ARG A 108 -6.70 -11.03 -4.91
CA ARG A 108 -7.98 -10.77 -5.61
C ARG A 108 -8.38 -9.29 -5.51
N PRO A 109 -9.33 -8.77 -6.29
CA PRO A 109 -9.86 -7.43 -6.06
C PRO A 109 -10.46 -7.27 -4.65
N GLN A 110 -10.24 -6.13 -3.99
CA GLN A 110 -10.72 -5.87 -2.63
C GLN A 110 -11.11 -4.41 -2.41
N LYS A 111 -12.15 -4.22 -1.60
CA LYS A 111 -12.48 -2.96 -0.93
C LYS A 111 -12.25 -3.13 0.57
N LEU A 112 -11.48 -2.23 1.17
CA LEU A 112 -11.03 -2.32 2.55
C LEU A 112 -11.26 -0.99 3.27
N VAL A 113 -11.62 -1.07 4.55
CA VAL A 113 -11.51 0.06 5.48
C VAL A 113 -10.37 -0.24 6.45
N LEU A 114 -9.48 0.73 6.62
CA LEU A 114 -8.46 0.69 7.66
C LEU A 114 -8.72 1.81 8.66
N GLU A 115 -8.90 1.45 9.92
CA GLU A 115 -9.12 2.38 11.03
C GLU A 115 -7.96 2.31 12.01
N ALA A 116 -7.53 3.48 12.49
CA ALA A 116 -6.47 3.61 13.47
C ALA A 116 -6.67 4.85 14.35
N VAL A 117 -6.04 4.85 15.52
CA VAL A 117 -5.85 6.06 16.33
C VAL A 117 -4.42 6.55 16.11
N PHE A 118 -4.25 7.84 15.86
CA PHE A 118 -2.94 8.43 15.61
C PHE A 118 -1.98 8.19 16.79
N ASP A 119 -0.73 7.81 16.50
CA ASP A 119 0.30 7.48 17.51
C ASP A 119 0.02 6.26 18.41
N GLU A 120 -1.08 5.54 18.20
CA GLU A 120 -1.37 4.27 18.89
C GLU A 120 -1.10 3.06 18.00
N LEU A 121 -0.57 1.97 18.58
CA LEU A 121 -0.19 0.77 17.83
C LEU A 121 -1.39 0.00 17.24
N GLY A 122 -2.61 0.24 17.73
CA GLY A 122 -3.82 -0.43 17.26
C GLY A 122 -4.15 -0.06 15.81
N THR A 123 -4.52 -1.05 15.01
CA THR A 123 -5.08 -0.89 13.66
C THR A 123 -6.18 -1.93 13.47
N GLN A 124 -7.32 -1.53 12.92
CA GLN A 124 -8.38 -2.43 12.50
C GLN A 124 -8.48 -2.38 10.98
N GLN A 125 -8.31 -3.53 10.32
CA GLN A 125 -8.51 -3.68 8.89
C GLN A 125 -9.78 -4.51 8.67
N LEU A 126 -10.75 -3.95 7.97
CA LEU A 126 -12.05 -4.54 7.71
C LEU A 126 -12.24 -4.69 6.20
N LEU A 127 -12.91 -5.77 5.78
CA LEU A 127 -13.44 -5.89 4.43
C LEU A 127 -14.72 -5.06 4.36
N GLU A 128 -14.86 -4.20 3.36
CA GLU A 128 -16.16 -3.58 3.10
C GLU A 128 -17.14 -4.68 2.67
N THR A 129 -18.21 -4.85 3.44
CA THR A 129 -19.34 -5.67 3.04
C THR A 129 -20.28 -4.81 2.21
N ASN A 130 -20.44 -5.20 0.93
CA ASN A 130 -21.45 -4.62 0.03
C ASN A 130 -22.87 -4.73 0.59
#